data_AF-A0A950RPZ9-F1
#
_entry.id   AF-A0A950RPZ9-F1
#
_cell.length_a   1.000
_cell.length_b   1.000
_cell.length_c   1.000
_cell.angle_alpha   90.00
_cell.angle_beta   90.00
_cell.angle_gamma   90.00
#
_symmetry.space_group_name_H-M   'P 1'
#
loop_
_entity.id
_entity.type
_entity.pdbx_description
1 polymer ?
#
loop_
_entity_poly.entity_id
_entity_poly.type
_entity_poly.pdbx_seq_one_letter_code
_entity_poly.pdbx_strand_id
1 'polypeptide(L)'
;MKNNISREDCEAVIELLRQEDPILTQSANVRAFEREWSSWLGVKYSVFVNSGSSANLLTMAALKELYGSGEVLVPAITWVSDIASVLHCGMQPVFVDIDPRTLAMDNEQVLEKITPRTRAVFLTHVLGYNGLSRRLLDELDHCGIPLIEDVCESHGATFAGRKLGSFGLASNFSFY
;
A
#
# COMPACT_ATOMS: atom_id res chain seq x y z
N MET A 1 -15.56 2.07 -19.91
CA MET A 1 -15.62 1.53 -18.54
C MET A 1 -17.09 1.55 -18.10
N LYS A 2 -17.67 0.43 -17.67
CA LYS A 2 -18.96 0.45 -16.97
C LYS A 2 -18.64 0.49 -15.47
N ASN A 3 -19.40 1.26 -14.70
CA ASN A 3 -19.24 1.24 -13.24
C ASN A 3 -19.57 -0.16 -12.72
N ASN A 4 -18.74 -0.68 -11.81
CA ASN A 4 -18.91 -1.99 -11.18
C ASN A 4 -19.86 -1.93 -9.97
N ILE A 5 -20.84 -1.01 -10.00
CA ILE A 5 -21.84 -0.86 -8.93
C ILE A 5 -23.07 -1.67 -9.33
N SER A 6 -23.35 -2.71 -8.56
CA SER A 6 -24.52 -3.56 -8.71
C SER A 6 -25.74 -2.95 -8.01
N ARG A 7 -26.91 -3.56 -8.25
CA ARG A 7 -28.12 -3.20 -7.52
C ARG A 7 -28.02 -3.52 -6.03
N GLU A 8 -27.32 -4.61 -5.69
CA GLU A 8 -27.11 -5.04 -4.30
C GLU A 8 -26.30 -3.99 -3.52
N ASP A 9 -25.29 -3.38 -4.15
CA ASP A 9 -24.52 -2.29 -3.55
C ASP A 9 -25.40 -1.08 -3.23
N CYS A 10 -26.30 -0.71 -4.15
CA CYS A 10 -27.26 0.37 -3.92
C CYS A 10 -28.24 0.04 -2.80
N GLU A 11 -28.73 -1.21 -2.76
CA GLU A 11 -29.67 -1.68 -1.75
C GLU A 11 -29.05 -1.65 -0.35
N ALA A 12 -27.78 -2.05 -0.21
CA ALA A 12 -27.06 -1.97 1.07
C ALA A 12 -26.98 -0.53 1.61
N VAL A 13 -26.73 0.45 0.74
CA VAL A 13 -26.73 1.88 1.13
C VAL A 13 -28.14 2.35 1.49
N ILE A 14 -29.16 1.97 0.70
CA ILE A 14 -30.56 2.32 0.99
C ILE A 14 -31.00 1.74 2.34
N GLU A 15 -30.61 0.51 2.66
CA GLU A 15 -30.92 -0.13 3.94
C GLU A 15 -30.27 0.61 5.12
N LEU A 16 -29.02 1.05 4.98
CA LEU A 16 -28.36 1.90 5.98
C LEU A 16 -29.15 3.20 6.19
N LEU A 17 -29.55 3.88 5.12
CA LEU A 17 -30.26 5.17 5.18
C LEU A 17 -31.70 5.07 5.68
N ARG A 18 -32.31 3.88 5.68
CA ARG A 18 -33.67 3.63 6.18
C ARG A 18 -33.76 3.48 7.69
N GLN A 19 -32.62 3.36 8.38
CA GLN A 19 -32.58 3.28 9.84
C GLN A 19 -33.08 4.60 10.46
N GLU A 20 -33.63 4.55 11.68
CA GLU A 20 -34.18 5.73 12.36
C GLU A 20 -33.09 6.79 12.67
N ASP A 21 -31.88 6.33 13.02
CA ASP A 21 -30.72 7.18 13.30
C ASP A 21 -29.43 6.56 12.69
N PRO A 22 -29.20 6.71 11.37
CA PRO A 22 -28.08 6.07 10.70
C PRO A 22 -26.76 6.80 10.98
N ILE A 23 -25.73 6.06 11.42
CA ILE A 23 -24.37 6.60 11.54
C ILE A 23 -23.70 6.60 10.16
N LEU A 24 -23.58 7.78 9.56
CA LEU A 24 -23.03 7.98 8.21
C LEU A 24 -21.49 8.08 8.17
N THR A 25 -20.85 8.12 9.33
CA THR A 25 -19.40 8.17 9.48
C THR A 25 -18.83 6.80 9.88
N GLN A 26 -17.53 6.74 10.16
CA GLN A 26 -16.84 5.50 10.56
C GLN A 26 -17.56 4.82 11.74
N SER A 27 -18.01 3.58 11.53
CA SER A 27 -18.81 2.83 12.51
C SER A 27 -18.66 1.31 12.33
N ALA A 28 -19.70 0.53 12.65
CA ALA A 28 -19.69 -0.93 12.65
C ALA A 28 -19.39 -1.53 11.26
N ASN A 29 -19.92 -0.93 10.18
CA ASN A 29 -19.71 -1.43 8.81
C ASN A 29 -18.24 -1.34 8.39
N VAL A 30 -17.55 -0.24 8.75
CA VAL A 30 -16.11 -0.10 8.49
C VAL A 30 -15.32 -1.17 9.23
N ARG A 31 -15.63 -1.42 10.51
CA ARG A 31 -14.96 -2.49 11.28
C ARG A 31 -15.25 -3.88 10.73
N ALA A 32 -16.43 -4.12 10.16
CA ALA A 32 -16.76 -5.36 9.49
C ALA A 32 -15.92 -5.55 8.23
N PHE A 33 -15.87 -4.51 7.38
CA PHE A 33 -15.03 -4.48 6.19
C PHE A 33 -13.55 -4.72 6.52
N GLU A 34 -12.98 -4.06 7.52
CA GLU A 34 -11.58 -4.27 7.93
C GLU A 34 -11.27 -5.72 8.29
N ARG A 35 -12.21 -6.43 8.95
CA ARG A 35 -12.05 -7.85 9.29
C ARG A 35 -12.11 -8.74 8.04
N GLU A 36 -13.09 -8.51 7.18
CA GLU A 36 -13.24 -9.25 5.92
C GLU A 36 -12.04 -9.03 5.00
N TRP A 37 -11.58 -7.79 4.90
CA TRP A 37 -10.40 -7.41 4.15
C TRP A 37 -9.14 -8.08 4.69
N SER A 38 -8.93 -8.04 6.01
CA SER A 38 -7.79 -8.72 6.66
C SER A 38 -7.80 -10.22 6.34
N SER A 39 -8.97 -10.87 6.41
CA SER A 39 -9.13 -12.28 6.08
C SER A 39 -8.90 -12.56 4.60
N TRP A 40 -9.39 -11.72 3.70
CA TRP A 40 -9.23 -11.87 2.26
C TRP A 40 -7.77 -11.68 1.85
N LEU A 41 -7.10 -10.64 2.36
CA LEU A 41 -5.71 -10.32 2.06
C LEU A 41 -4.74 -11.34 2.70
N GLY A 42 -5.13 -11.91 3.84
CA GLY A 42 -4.31 -12.85 4.61
C GLY A 42 -3.35 -12.16 5.58
N VAL A 43 -3.78 -11.02 6.15
CA VAL A 43 -3.01 -10.22 7.12
C VAL A 43 -3.73 -10.15 8.46
N LYS A 44 -3.01 -9.78 9.52
CA LYS A 44 -3.55 -9.74 10.88
C LYS A 44 -4.47 -8.53 11.12
N TYR A 45 -4.18 -7.40 10.48
CA TYR A 45 -4.86 -6.13 10.69
C TYR A 45 -5.04 -5.38 9.38
N SER A 46 -6.06 -4.54 9.33
CA SER A 46 -6.28 -3.57 8.25
C SER A 46 -7.02 -2.37 8.83
N VAL A 47 -6.72 -1.19 8.30
CA VAL A 47 -7.34 0.07 8.71
C VAL A 47 -7.90 0.73 7.46
N PHE A 48 -9.21 0.95 7.43
CA PHE A 48 -9.86 1.59 6.30
C PHE A 48 -9.79 3.10 6.42
N VAL A 49 -9.39 3.75 5.33
CA VAL A 49 -9.19 5.21 5.26
C VAL A 49 -9.88 5.77 4.02
N ASN A 50 -10.00 7.09 3.95
CA ASN A 50 -10.79 7.76 2.93
C ASN A 50 -10.15 7.79 1.53
N SER A 51 -8.87 7.41 1.37
CA SER A 51 -8.22 7.29 0.06
C SER A 51 -6.89 6.53 0.14
N GLY A 52 -6.39 6.02 -1.00
CA GLY A 52 -5.02 5.48 -1.10
C GLY A 52 -3.95 6.52 -0.75
N SER A 53 -4.14 7.78 -1.15
CA SER A 53 -3.24 8.88 -0.77
C SER A 53 -3.16 9.08 0.75
N SER A 54 -4.29 8.96 1.46
CA SER A 54 -4.34 9.03 2.92
C SER A 54 -3.69 7.81 3.56
N ALA A 55 -3.82 6.62 2.97
CA ALA A 55 -3.10 5.42 3.41
C ALA A 55 -1.58 5.64 3.30
N ASN A 56 -1.09 6.12 2.15
CA ASN A 56 0.33 6.44 1.95
C ASN A 56 0.85 7.43 3.01
N LEU A 57 0.11 8.52 3.25
CA LEU A 57 0.50 9.53 4.23
C LEU A 57 0.56 8.97 5.66
N LEU A 58 -0.45 8.20 6.08
CA LEU A 58 -0.47 7.60 7.41
C LEU A 58 0.63 6.55 7.58
N THR A 59 0.89 5.74 6.57
CA THR A 59 1.97 4.74 6.58
C THR A 59 3.34 5.42 6.67
N MET A 60 3.59 6.48 5.91
CA MET A 60 4.85 7.24 6.02
C MET A 60 4.99 7.97 7.36
N ALA A 61 3.89 8.48 7.92
CA ALA A 61 3.91 9.13 9.23
C ALA A 61 4.24 8.12 10.35
N ALA A 62 3.63 6.93 10.31
CA ALA A 62 3.92 5.85 11.23
C ALA A 62 5.36 5.33 11.07
N LEU A 63 5.84 5.17 9.83
CA LEU A 63 7.22 4.79 9.54
C LEU A 63 8.20 5.79 10.15
N LYS A 64 7.98 7.10 9.97
CA LYS A 64 8.82 8.14 10.56
C LYS A 64 8.84 8.07 12.09
N GLU A 65 7.71 7.82 12.73
CA GLU A 65 7.65 7.71 14.20
C GLU A 65 8.44 6.48 14.69
N LEU A 66 8.36 5.36 13.97
CA LEU A 66 9.02 4.11 14.35
C LEU A 66 10.53 4.07 14.05
N TYR A 67 10.94 4.64 12.93
CA TYR A 67 12.31 4.51 12.40
C TYR A 67 13.07 5.84 12.32
N GLY A 68 12.43 6.96 12.64
CA GLY A 68 13.00 8.29 12.50
C GLY A 68 13.03 8.80 11.06
N SER A 69 13.62 9.98 10.85
CA SER A 69 13.79 10.55 9.50
C SER A 69 14.98 9.91 8.77
N GLY A 70 14.94 9.96 7.43
CA GLY A 70 15.97 9.42 6.56
C GLY A 70 15.50 9.32 5.11
N GLU A 71 16.09 8.40 4.37
CA GLU A 71 15.83 8.14 2.95
C GLU A 71 14.76 7.07 2.78
N VAL A 72 13.83 7.28 1.85
CA VAL A 72 12.86 6.26 1.40
C VAL A 72 13.12 6.00 -0.07
N LEU A 73 13.44 4.75 -0.42
CA LEU A 73 13.59 4.38 -1.83
C LEU A 73 12.21 4.34 -2.49
N VAL A 74 12.05 5.04 -3.61
CA VAL A 74 10.76 5.22 -4.30
C VAL A 74 10.91 4.99 -5.81
N PRO A 75 9.87 4.51 -6.50
CA PRO A 75 9.92 4.28 -7.94
C PRO A 75 9.94 5.58 -8.75
N ALA A 76 10.60 5.53 -9.91
CA ALA A 76 10.50 6.55 -10.95
C ALA A 76 9.13 6.57 -11.66
N ILE A 77 8.40 5.45 -11.66
CA ILE A 77 7.04 5.32 -12.20
C ILE A 77 6.09 4.90 -11.07
N THR A 78 5.24 5.82 -10.63
CA THR A 78 4.17 5.59 -9.65
C THR A 78 3.18 6.76 -9.67
N TRP A 79 2.13 6.69 -8.86
CA TRP A 79 1.25 7.79 -8.55
C TRP A 79 1.92 8.83 -7.64
N VAL A 80 1.59 10.11 -7.84
CA VAL A 80 2.24 11.23 -7.14
C VAL A 80 2.10 11.18 -5.61
N SER A 81 1.06 10.51 -5.10
CA SER A 81 0.82 10.39 -3.66
C SER A 81 1.91 9.63 -2.91
N ASP A 82 2.60 8.71 -3.58
CA ASP A 82 3.71 7.95 -2.98
C ASP A 82 4.83 8.91 -2.60
N ILE A 83 5.26 9.71 -3.57
CA ILE A 83 6.32 10.71 -3.38
C ILE A 83 5.87 11.82 -2.44
N ALA A 84 4.63 12.33 -2.61
CA ALA A 84 4.08 13.38 -1.77
C ALA A 84 4.02 12.97 -0.29
N SER A 85 3.67 11.71 0.00
CA SER A 85 3.62 11.21 1.38
C SER A 85 4.99 11.23 2.07
N VAL A 86 6.04 10.81 1.37
CA VAL A 86 7.44 10.86 1.86
C VAL A 86 7.84 12.32 2.17
N LEU A 87 7.57 13.23 1.23
CA LEU A 87 7.88 14.65 1.37
C LEU A 87 7.10 15.33 2.50
N HIS A 88 5.80 15.03 2.64
CA HIS A 88 4.96 15.59 3.70
C HIS A 88 5.40 15.14 5.10
N CYS A 89 5.98 13.95 5.21
CA CYS A 89 6.59 13.49 6.45
C CYS A 89 7.98 14.11 6.68
N GLY A 90 8.55 14.88 5.74
CA GLY A 90 9.90 15.44 5.86
C GLY A 90 11.00 14.40 5.77
N MET A 91 10.73 13.28 5.09
CA MET A 91 11.70 12.26 4.71
C MET A 91 12.20 12.53 3.28
N GLN A 92 13.33 11.94 2.91
CA GLN A 92 13.97 12.17 1.61
C GLN A 92 13.64 11.05 0.63
N PRO A 93 12.91 11.31 -0.48
CA PRO A 93 12.76 10.30 -1.53
C PRO A 93 14.08 10.09 -2.27
N VAL A 94 14.42 8.83 -2.52
CA VAL A 94 15.56 8.43 -3.37
C VAL A 94 15.01 7.56 -4.50
N PHE A 95 15.04 8.09 -5.72
CA PHE A 95 14.43 7.44 -6.86
C PHE A 95 15.21 6.21 -7.33
N VAL A 96 14.48 5.15 -7.66
CA VAL A 96 14.98 3.93 -8.30
C VAL A 96 14.30 3.77 -9.66
N ASP A 97 15.08 3.43 -10.68
CA ASP A 97 14.54 3.21 -12.02
C ASP A 97 13.76 1.89 -12.09
N ILE A 98 13.02 1.70 -13.17
CA ILE A 98 12.11 0.55 -13.33
C ILE A 98 12.77 -0.67 -14.00
N ASP A 99 12.24 -1.87 -13.73
CA ASP A 99 12.40 -3.03 -14.61
C ASP A 99 11.32 -2.96 -15.71
N PRO A 100 11.68 -2.85 -17.00
CA PRO A 100 10.70 -2.73 -18.09
C PRO A 100 9.76 -3.93 -18.24
N ARG A 101 10.07 -5.08 -17.62
CA ARG A 101 9.22 -6.29 -17.65
C ARG A 101 8.11 -6.25 -16.60
N THR A 102 8.31 -5.53 -15.50
CA THR A 102 7.35 -5.48 -14.39
C THR A 102 6.78 -4.07 -14.18
N LEU A 103 7.44 -3.04 -14.72
CA LEU A 103 7.18 -1.61 -14.51
C LEU A 103 7.37 -1.13 -13.06
N ALA A 104 7.65 -2.04 -12.13
CA ALA A 104 8.06 -1.72 -10.77
C ALA A 104 9.56 -1.38 -10.71
N MET A 105 10.05 -0.97 -9.53
CA MET A 105 11.47 -0.70 -9.33
C MET A 105 12.33 -1.91 -9.71
N ASP A 106 13.44 -1.64 -10.41
CA ASP A 106 14.48 -2.64 -10.63
C ASP A 106 15.03 -3.10 -9.27
N ASN A 107 14.83 -4.39 -8.98
CA ASN A 107 15.12 -4.95 -7.66
C ASN A 107 16.62 -4.90 -7.33
N GLU A 108 17.52 -4.96 -8.32
CA GLU A 108 18.96 -4.86 -8.07
C GLU A 108 19.35 -3.41 -7.75
N GLN A 109 18.80 -2.45 -8.50
CA GLN A 109 19.03 -1.02 -8.20
C GLN A 109 18.48 -0.61 -6.83
N VAL A 110 17.39 -1.23 -6.37
CA VAL A 110 16.90 -1.01 -4.99
C VAL A 110 18.01 -1.38 -4.01
N LEU A 111 18.58 -2.58 -4.13
CA LEU A 111 19.60 -3.09 -3.22
C LEU A 111 20.89 -2.24 -3.26
N GLU A 112 21.33 -1.83 -4.44
CA GLU A 112 22.51 -0.96 -4.62
C GLU A 112 22.36 0.41 -3.98
N LYS A 113 21.13 0.92 -3.83
CA LYS A 113 20.83 2.25 -3.29
C LYS A 113 20.56 2.26 -1.79
N ILE A 114 20.58 1.10 -1.13
CA ILE A 114 20.44 1.04 0.33
C ILE A 114 21.66 1.69 0.98
N THR A 115 21.42 2.60 1.92
CA THR A 115 22.43 3.29 2.72
C THR A 115 22.09 3.20 4.22
N PRO A 116 23.00 3.58 5.14
CA PRO A 116 22.67 3.70 6.56
C PRO A 116 21.54 4.72 6.87
N ARG A 117 21.23 5.61 5.91
CA ARG A 117 20.11 6.56 6.03
C ARG A 117 18.80 6.00 5.51
N THR A 118 18.79 4.87 4.80
CA THR A 118 17.56 4.25 4.31
C THR A 118 16.67 3.84 5.49
N ARG A 119 15.39 4.16 5.37
CA ARG A 119 14.34 3.89 6.37
C ARG A 119 13.28 2.94 5.84
N ALA A 120 13.05 2.92 4.55
CA ALA A 120 12.16 1.95 3.89
C ALA A 120 12.43 1.89 2.39
N VAL A 121 11.91 0.82 1.79
CA VAL A 121 11.62 0.75 0.36
C VAL A 121 10.11 0.89 0.19
N PHE A 122 9.66 1.90 -0.53
CA PHE A 122 8.25 2.09 -0.86
C PHE A 122 8.02 1.69 -2.31
N LEU A 123 7.48 0.49 -2.53
CA LEU A 123 7.41 -0.17 -3.82
C LEU A 123 5.98 -0.25 -4.33
N THR A 124 5.77 0.24 -5.55
CA THR A 124 4.47 0.20 -6.22
C THR A 124 4.35 -1.02 -7.14
N HIS A 125 3.22 -1.71 -7.03
CA HIS A 125 2.79 -2.73 -7.98
C HIS A 125 1.97 -2.06 -9.09
N VAL A 126 2.68 -1.62 -10.12
CA VAL A 126 2.12 -0.84 -11.23
C VAL A 126 1.22 -1.73 -12.11
N LEU A 127 0.00 -1.26 -12.42
CA LEU A 127 -0.94 -1.89 -13.35
C LEU A 127 -1.28 -3.37 -13.09
N GLY A 128 -1.25 -3.83 -11.83
CA GLY A 128 -1.51 -5.24 -11.50
C GLY A 128 -0.27 -6.13 -11.54
N TYR A 129 0.89 -5.62 -11.95
CA TYR A 129 2.11 -6.41 -12.06
C TYR A 129 2.83 -6.53 -10.72
N ASN A 130 3.24 -7.76 -10.40
CA ASN A 130 4.10 -8.02 -9.26
C ASN A 130 5.47 -7.37 -9.45
N GLY A 131 5.86 -6.54 -8.47
CA GLY A 131 7.18 -5.90 -8.41
C GLY A 131 8.18 -6.58 -7.47
N LEU A 132 7.78 -7.68 -6.82
CA LEU A 132 8.63 -8.41 -5.87
C LEU A 132 9.43 -9.52 -6.54
N SER A 133 10.61 -9.76 -6.01
CA SER A 133 11.37 -10.99 -6.19
C SER A 133 11.69 -11.60 -4.83
N ARG A 134 11.98 -12.90 -4.79
CA ARG A 134 12.42 -13.57 -3.56
C ARG A 134 13.71 -12.93 -3.03
N ARG A 135 14.66 -12.64 -3.92
CA ARG A 135 15.92 -12.00 -3.55
C ARG A 135 15.70 -10.63 -2.90
N LEU A 136 14.85 -9.78 -3.46
CA LEU A 136 14.56 -8.48 -2.86
C LEU A 136 14.03 -8.64 -1.43
N LEU A 137 13.07 -9.54 -1.22
CA LEU A 137 12.49 -9.77 0.11
C LEU A 137 13.54 -10.28 1.11
N ASP A 138 14.35 -11.26 0.70
CA ASP A 138 15.36 -11.87 1.57
C ASP A 138 16.45 -10.85 1.98
N GLU A 139 16.90 -10.00 1.05
CA GLU A 139 17.93 -8.98 1.31
C GLU A 139 17.39 -7.82 2.16
N LEU A 140 16.15 -7.39 1.95
CA LEU A 140 15.54 -6.36 2.80
C LEU A 140 15.37 -6.84 4.24
N ASP A 141 14.97 -8.10 4.44
CA ASP A 141 14.91 -8.71 5.76
C ASP A 141 16.30 -8.80 6.41
N HIS A 142 17.30 -9.25 5.64
CA HIS A 142 18.70 -9.32 6.11
C HIS A 142 19.25 -7.95 6.54
N CYS A 143 18.95 -6.89 5.79
CA CYS A 143 19.36 -5.52 6.11
C CYS A 143 18.46 -4.83 7.16
N GLY A 144 17.35 -5.46 7.58
CA GLY A 144 16.38 -4.85 8.48
C GLY A 144 15.68 -3.61 7.89
N ILE A 145 15.56 -3.53 6.56
CA ILE A 145 14.91 -2.41 5.86
C ILE A 145 13.45 -2.79 5.60
N PRO A 146 12.46 -2.06 6.17
CA PRO A 146 11.06 -2.38 5.95
C PRO A 146 10.64 -2.10 4.50
N LEU A 147 9.88 -3.04 3.95
CA LEU A 147 9.16 -2.89 2.69
C LEU A 147 7.78 -2.29 2.98
N ILE A 148 7.41 -1.27 2.22
CA ILE A 148 6.06 -0.71 2.14
C ILE A 148 5.54 -0.99 0.74
N GLU A 149 4.41 -1.66 0.62
CA GLU A 149 3.81 -2.01 -0.67
C GLU A 149 2.71 -1.00 -1.03
N ASP A 150 2.83 -0.28 -2.15
CA ASP A 150 1.68 0.36 -2.79
C ASP A 150 1.00 -0.64 -3.74
N VAL A 151 -0.22 -1.03 -3.38
CA VAL A 151 -1.06 -2.02 -4.06
C VAL A 151 -2.33 -1.37 -4.61
N CYS A 152 -2.40 -0.04 -4.68
CA CYS A 152 -3.57 0.69 -5.15
C CYS A 152 -4.07 0.22 -6.52
N GLU A 153 -3.17 -0.22 -7.41
CA GLU A 153 -3.49 -0.68 -8.76
C GLU A 153 -3.50 -2.22 -8.91
N SER A 154 -3.26 -2.97 -7.83
CA SER A 154 -2.89 -4.40 -7.90
C SER A 154 -3.69 -5.30 -6.96
N HIS A 155 -4.96 -4.96 -6.72
CA HIS A 155 -5.83 -5.73 -5.86
C HIS A 155 -5.92 -7.19 -6.32
N GLY A 156 -5.54 -8.12 -5.42
CA GLY A 156 -5.64 -9.56 -5.68
C GLY A 156 -4.53 -10.14 -6.55
N ALA A 157 -3.60 -9.33 -7.07
CA ALA A 157 -2.38 -9.83 -7.67
C ALA A 157 -1.59 -10.66 -6.65
N THR A 158 -0.79 -11.62 -7.14
CA THR A 158 -0.12 -12.58 -6.26
C THR A 158 1.36 -12.74 -6.58
N PHE A 159 2.12 -13.11 -5.56
CA PHE A 159 3.49 -13.57 -5.67
C PHE A 159 3.65 -14.83 -4.81
N ALA A 160 4.27 -15.88 -5.35
CA ALA A 160 4.49 -17.15 -4.63
C ALA A 160 3.26 -17.70 -3.87
N GLY A 161 2.06 -17.57 -4.46
CA GLY A 161 0.80 -18.07 -3.88
C GLY A 161 0.17 -17.19 -2.79
N ARG A 162 0.75 -16.04 -2.46
CA ARG A 162 0.21 -15.05 -1.51
C ARG A 162 -0.15 -13.76 -2.24
N LYS A 163 -1.14 -13.02 -1.72
CA LYS A 163 -1.56 -11.74 -2.31
C LYS A 163 -0.50 -10.66 -2.06
N LEU A 164 -0.30 -9.78 -3.03
CA LEU A 164 0.49 -8.55 -2.85
C LEU A 164 -0.16 -7.68 -1.78
N GLY A 165 0.67 -6.95 -1.02
CA GLY A 165 0.26 -6.26 0.20
C GLY A 165 0.29 -7.13 1.46
N SER A 166 0.86 -8.34 1.38
CA SER A 166 1.00 -9.22 2.54
C SER A 166 2.46 -9.52 2.90
N PHE A 167 3.44 -8.92 2.22
CA PHE A 167 4.86 -9.23 2.34
C PHE A 167 5.63 -8.23 3.19
N GLY A 168 5.32 -6.94 3.02
CA GLY A 168 6.00 -5.85 3.71
C GLY A 168 5.53 -5.62 5.15
N LEU A 169 6.10 -4.59 5.77
CA LEU A 169 5.68 -4.08 7.08
C LEU A 169 4.25 -3.53 7.03
N ALA A 170 3.91 -2.83 5.94
CA ALA A 170 2.59 -2.28 5.68
C ALA A 170 2.33 -2.20 4.16
N SER A 171 1.06 -2.08 3.80
CA SER A 171 0.62 -2.00 2.42
C SER A 171 -0.56 -1.05 2.26
N ASN A 172 -0.59 -0.30 1.16
CA ASN A 172 -1.62 0.70 0.88
C ASN A 172 -2.49 0.26 -0.30
N PHE A 173 -3.80 0.52 -0.20
CA PHE A 173 -4.80 0.15 -1.21
C PHE A 173 -5.72 1.34 -1.50
N SER A 174 -6.36 1.32 -2.65
CA SER A 174 -7.29 2.36 -3.10
C SER A 174 -8.56 1.75 -3.70
N PHE A 175 -9.70 2.32 -3.33
CA PHE A 175 -11.03 1.96 -3.87
C PHE A 175 -11.57 3.08 -4.78
N TYR A 176 -10.67 3.79 -5.47
CA TYR A 176 -11.01 4.83 -6.45
C TYR A 176 -11.70 4.25 -7.70
#